data_AF-A0A0G3GS47-F1
#
_entry.id   AF-A0A0G3GS47-F1
#
_cell.length_a   1.000
_cell.length_b   1.000
_cell.length_c   1.000
_cell.angle_alpha   90.00
_cell.angle_beta   90.00
_cell.angle_gamma   90.00
#
_symmetry.space_group_name_H-M   'P 1'
#
loop_
_entity.id
_entity.type
_entity.pdbx_description
1 polymer ?
#
loop_
_entity_poly.entity_id
_entity_poly.type
_entity_poly.pdbx_seq_one_letter_code
_entity_poly.pdbx_strand_id
1 'polypeptide(L)'
;MSRRTIPLLFSGLVAGTALVACTPPHNSDITWQINEVYLDPATPASLPGDVTATMVMGGATVTGDTGCAAYQGRVKFDNLDDPHSVTFSTMRFQETQCIGAQRYFHDALVTLLDGEFAVTKTDKEMRLTKQPAGLDAPSIRLVATQ
;
A
#
# COMPACT_ATOMS: atom_id res chain seq x y z
N MET A 1 63.24 18.37 52.23
CA MET A 1 62.32 17.26 52.59
C MET A 1 61.28 17.15 51.48
N SER A 2 61.43 16.17 50.59
CA SER A 2 60.79 14.84 50.62
C SER A 2 59.38 14.88 50.02
N ARG A 3 59.27 14.61 48.70
CA ARG A 3 58.63 13.42 48.07
C ARG A 3 57.11 13.32 48.30
N ARG A 4 56.32 13.22 47.22
CA ARG A 4 55.84 11.95 46.64
C ARG A 4 54.91 12.17 45.43
N THR A 5 55.28 11.49 44.35
CA THR A 5 54.57 11.16 43.10
C THR A 5 53.31 10.34 43.34
N ILE A 6 52.21 10.54 42.58
CA ILE A 6 51.27 9.48 42.16
C ILE A 6 50.66 9.83 40.78
N PRO A 7 50.86 9.00 39.74
CA PRO A 7 50.18 9.06 38.45
C PRO A 7 48.92 8.16 38.45
N LEU A 8 47.97 8.36 37.52
CA LEU A 8 47.19 7.25 36.94
C LEU A 8 46.39 7.71 35.70
N LEU A 9 46.82 7.18 34.56
CA LEU A 9 46.06 7.05 33.33
C LEU A 9 44.77 6.27 33.57
N PHE A 10 43.67 6.71 32.96
CA PHE A 10 42.57 5.81 32.59
C PHE A 10 42.04 6.20 31.20
N SER A 11 42.58 5.51 30.19
CA SER A 11 41.92 5.32 28.90
C SER A 11 40.65 4.48 29.13
N GLY A 12 39.50 5.01 28.71
CA GLY A 12 38.23 4.27 28.68
C GLY A 12 37.57 4.46 27.32
N LEU A 13 38.00 3.66 26.34
CA LEU A 13 37.38 3.54 25.02
C LEU A 13 36.05 2.80 25.18
N VAL A 14 34.92 3.52 25.26
CA VAL A 14 33.60 2.91 25.23
C VAL A 14 33.17 2.79 23.77
N ALA A 15 33.44 1.62 23.18
CA ALA A 15 32.86 1.22 21.90
C ALA A 15 31.37 0.94 22.10
N GLY A 16 30.52 1.93 21.78
CA GLY A 16 29.08 1.74 21.72
C GLY A 16 28.72 0.90 20.50
N THR A 17 28.40 -0.37 20.71
CA THR A 17 27.77 -1.21 19.68
C THR A 17 26.35 -0.70 19.43
N ALA A 18 26.20 0.12 18.39
CA ALA A 18 24.90 0.48 17.83
C ALA A 18 24.27 -0.79 17.22
N LEU A 19 23.36 -1.41 17.96
CA LEU A 19 22.44 -2.40 17.41
C LEU A 19 21.48 -1.63 16.48
N VAL A 20 21.79 -1.64 15.18
CA VAL A 20 20.84 -1.22 14.15
C VAL A 20 19.77 -2.30 14.11
N ALA A 21 18.66 -2.07 14.81
CA ALA A 21 17.47 -2.89 14.70
C ALA A 21 16.87 -2.69 13.31
N CYS A 22 17.22 -3.57 12.37
CA CYS A 22 16.50 -3.69 11.10
C CYS A 22 15.09 -4.22 11.42
N THR A 23 14.14 -3.31 11.59
CA THR A 23 12.72 -3.66 11.56
C THR A 23 12.36 -3.88 10.09
N PRO A 24 11.83 -5.05 9.70
CA PRO A 24 11.32 -5.24 8.34
C PRO A 24 10.28 -4.16 8.06
N PRO A 25 10.28 -3.52 6.86
CA PRO A 25 9.22 -2.59 6.51
C PRO A 25 7.89 -3.34 6.65
N HIS A 26 7.00 -2.81 7.48
CA HIS A 26 5.65 -3.33 7.53
C HIS A 26 5.02 -3.14 6.14
N ASN A 27 4.14 -4.05 5.73
CA ASN A 27 3.38 -3.95 4.47
C ASN A 27 2.65 -2.59 4.30
N SER A 28 2.58 -1.78 5.36
CA SER A 28 1.98 -0.45 5.43
C SER A 28 2.66 0.66 4.63
N ASP A 29 3.92 0.48 4.23
CA ASP A 29 4.74 1.58 3.70
C ASP A 29 4.96 1.49 2.19
N ILE A 30 4.44 0.44 1.55
CA ILE A 30 4.58 0.24 0.11
C ILE A 30 3.50 1.02 -0.63
N THR A 31 3.93 1.89 -1.54
CA THR A 31 3.04 2.48 -2.54
C THR A 31 2.83 1.48 -3.67
N TRP A 32 1.57 1.28 -4.02
CA TRP A 32 1.14 0.40 -5.09
C TRP A 32 0.58 1.25 -6.22
N GLN A 33 1.06 1.05 -7.44
CA GLN A 33 0.44 1.63 -8.63
C GLN A 33 -0.65 0.67 -9.11
N ILE A 34 -1.84 1.19 -9.35
CA ILE A 34 -2.94 0.45 -9.95
C ILE A 34 -2.72 0.46 -11.46
N ASN A 35 -2.54 -0.72 -12.06
CA ASN A 35 -2.28 -0.84 -13.49
C ASN A 35 -3.49 -1.37 -14.26
N GLU A 36 -4.34 -2.16 -13.60
CA GLU A 36 -5.54 -2.72 -14.20
C GLU A 36 -6.72 -2.69 -13.23
N VAL A 37 -7.89 -2.31 -13.73
CA VAL A 37 -9.19 -2.37 -13.07
C VAL A 37 -10.13 -3.13 -13.99
N TYR A 38 -10.30 -4.43 -13.72
CA TYR A 38 -11.20 -5.30 -14.45
C TYR A 38 -12.59 -5.29 -13.79
N LEU A 39 -13.62 -4.89 -14.53
CA LEU A 39 -15.01 -4.95 -14.08
C LEU A 39 -15.77 -6.10 -14.75
N ASP A 40 -15.57 -6.27 -16.05
CA ASP A 40 -16.27 -7.23 -16.88
C ASP A 40 -15.47 -7.49 -18.18
N PRO A 41 -15.79 -8.54 -18.97
CA PRO A 41 -15.05 -8.84 -20.20
C PRO A 41 -15.35 -7.88 -21.37
N ALA A 42 -16.35 -7.01 -21.28
CA ALA A 42 -16.73 -6.07 -22.34
C ALA A 42 -15.94 -4.76 -22.27
N THR A 43 -15.25 -4.50 -21.16
CA THR A 43 -14.57 -3.23 -20.88
C THR A 43 -13.05 -3.36 -20.81
N PRO A 44 -12.29 -2.33 -21.25
CA PRO A 44 -10.84 -2.33 -21.09
C PRO A 44 -10.44 -2.30 -19.61
N ALA A 45 -9.59 -3.23 -19.20
CA ALA A 45 -9.09 -3.30 -17.83
C ALA A 45 -7.85 -2.42 -17.60
N SER A 46 -6.96 -2.30 -18.59
CA SER A 46 -5.70 -1.57 -18.43
C SER A 46 -5.89 -0.07 -18.43
N LEU A 47 -5.23 0.60 -17.48
CA LEU A 47 -5.18 2.05 -17.45
C LEU A 47 -4.32 2.56 -18.63
N PRO A 48 -4.75 3.61 -19.36
CA PRO A 48 -3.92 4.32 -20.32
C PRO A 48 -2.66 4.89 -19.66
N GLY A 49 -1.58 5.03 -20.43
CA GLY A 49 -0.28 5.46 -19.89
C GLY A 49 -0.25 6.89 -19.31
N ASP A 50 -1.26 7.71 -19.59
CA ASP A 50 -1.47 9.04 -19.01
C ASP A 50 -2.35 9.05 -17.75
N VAL A 51 -2.89 7.89 -17.33
CA VAL A 51 -3.65 7.73 -16.09
C VAL A 51 -2.80 6.99 -15.06
N THR A 52 -2.41 7.70 -14.01
CA THR A 52 -1.64 7.11 -12.89
C THR A 52 -2.51 7.04 -11.64
N ALA A 53 -2.94 5.84 -11.28
CA ALA A 53 -3.68 5.59 -10.04
C ALA A 53 -2.80 4.87 -9.02
N THR A 54 -2.97 5.19 -7.74
CA THR A 54 -2.14 4.68 -6.64
C THR A 54 -2.97 4.23 -5.45
N MET A 55 -2.36 3.38 -4.62
CA MET A 55 -2.92 2.87 -3.38
C MET A 55 -1.80 2.67 -2.35
N VAL A 56 -2.05 3.10 -1.12
CA VAL A 56 -1.21 2.85 0.05
C VAL A 56 -2.11 2.26 1.13
N MET A 57 -1.84 1.02 1.52
CA MET A 57 -2.62 0.33 2.54
C MET A 57 -1.79 0.18 3.81
N GLY A 58 -2.16 0.94 4.85
CA GLY A 58 -1.66 0.74 6.21
C GLY A 58 -2.43 -0.36 6.96
N GLY A 59 -2.06 -0.62 8.22
CA GLY A 59 -2.66 -1.71 9.01
C GLY A 59 -4.17 -1.59 9.29
N ALA A 60 -4.75 -0.39 9.15
CA ALA A 60 -6.19 -0.16 9.35
C ALA A 60 -6.81 0.88 8.39
N THR A 61 -6.00 1.51 7.56
CA THR A 61 -6.41 2.62 6.69
C THR A 61 -5.84 2.44 5.29
N VAL A 62 -6.57 2.90 4.30
CA VAL A 62 -6.09 3.01 2.92
C VAL A 62 -6.20 4.44 2.46
N THR A 63 -5.21 4.89 1.69
CA THR A 63 -5.23 6.15 0.95
C THR A 63 -4.74 5.92 -0.47
N GLY A 64 -5.00 6.85 -1.37
CA GLY A 64 -4.48 6.79 -2.73
C GLY A 64 -5.06 7.84 -3.63
N ASP A 65 -4.82 7.69 -4.93
CA ASP A 65 -5.38 8.53 -5.98
C ASP A 65 -5.93 7.65 -7.11
N THR A 66 -7.09 7.97 -7.66
CA THR A 66 -7.69 7.21 -8.77
C THR A 66 -7.13 7.60 -10.15
N GLY A 67 -6.10 8.45 -10.21
CA GLY A 67 -5.67 9.21 -11.40
C GLY A 67 -6.53 10.44 -11.68
N CYS A 68 -7.41 10.82 -10.75
CA CYS A 68 -8.40 11.89 -10.94
C CYS A 68 -8.85 12.53 -9.62
N ALA A 69 -8.97 11.74 -8.55
CA ALA A 69 -9.24 12.23 -7.22
C ALA A 69 -8.51 11.40 -6.16
N ALA A 70 -8.08 12.08 -5.11
CA ALA A 70 -7.61 11.43 -3.90
C ALA A 70 -8.76 10.70 -3.19
N TYR A 71 -8.44 9.58 -2.55
CA TYR A 71 -9.38 8.82 -1.74
C TYR A 71 -8.75 8.33 -0.45
N GLN A 72 -9.61 8.03 0.52
CA GLN A 72 -9.22 7.41 1.78
C GLN A 72 -10.35 6.53 2.34
N GLY A 73 -9.99 5.59 3.21
CA GLY A 73 -10.96 4.78 3.93
C GLY A 73 -10.30 3.83 4.92
N ARG A 74 -11.04 2.80 5.31
CA ARG A 74 -10.57 1.76 6.24
C ARG A 74 -10.31 0.47 5.49
N VAL A 75 -9.29 -0.24 5.93
CA VAL A 75 -9.01 -1.63 5.52
C VAL A 75 -8.99 -2.51 6.74
N LYS A 76 -9.43 -3.76 6.56
CA LYS A 76 -9.27 -4.83 7.53
C LYS A 76 -8.73 -6.04 6.79
N PHE A 77 -7.53 -6.47 7.18
CA PHE A 77 -6.94 -7.71 6.72
C PHE A 77 -7.36 -8.86 7.63
N ASP A 78 -7.40 -10.07 7.08
CA ASP A 78 -7.47 -11.30 7.87
C ASP A 78 -6.16 -11.56 8.64
N ASN A 79 -5.01 -11.28 8.01
CA ASN A 79 -3.68 -11.32 8.58
C ASN A 79 -2.84 -10.15 8.03
N LEU A 80 -2.09 -9.45 8.90
CA LEU A 80 -1.30 -8.27 8.50
C LEU A 80 0.02 -8.62 7.79
N ASP A 81 0.60 -9.78 8.10
CA ASP A 81 1.90 -10.21 7.58
C ASP A 81 1.74 -10.92 6.23
N ASP A 82 0.71 -11.78 6.11
CA ASP A 82 0.37 -12.54 4.91
C ASP A 82 -1.15 -12.54 4.65
N PRO A 83 -1.71 -11.44 4.12
CA PRO A 83 -3.15 -11.30 3.93
C PRO A 83 -3.66 -12.20 2.80
N HIS A 84 -4.71 -12.99 3.07
CA HIS A 84 -5.47 -13.69 2.03
C HIS A 84 -6.78 -12.96 1.70
N SER A 85 -7.25 -12.08 2.58
CA SER A 85 -8.38 -11.19 2.27
C SER A 85 -8.20 -9.79 2.84
N VAL A 86 -8.85 -8.83 2.19
CA VAL A 86 -8.94 -7.45 2.67
C VAL A 86 -10.36 -6.95 2.49
N THR A 87 -10.89 -6.30 3.51
CA THR A 87 -12.19 -5.62 3.46
C THR A 87 -11.99 -4.12 3.46
N PHE A 88 -12.47 -3.45 2.41
CA PHE A 88 -12.55 -2.00 2.34
C PHE A 88 -13.87 -1.53 2.93
N SER A 89 -13.84 -0.42 3.66
CA SER A 89 -15.06 0.17 4.21
C SER A 89 -14.88 1.66 4.49
N THR A 90 -15.99 2.38 4.59
CA THR A 90 -15.97 3.83 4.88
C THR A 90 -15.14 4.61 3.85
N MET A 91 -15.20 4.19 2.59
CA MET A 91 -14.44 4.84 1.52
C MET A 91 -15.00 6.24 1.25
N ARG A 92 -14.10 7.18 1.01
CA ARG A 92 -14.36 8.57 0.71
C ARG A 92 -13.47 8.99 -0.44
N PHE A 93 -14.08 9.54 -1.47
CA PHE A 93 -13.42 10.06 -2.65
C PHE A 93 -13.63 11.58 -2.68
N GLN A 94 -12.59 12.34 -3.01
CA GLN A 94 -12.74 13.77 -3.17
C GLN A 94 -13.51 14.09 -4.46
N GLU A 95 -14.22 15.22 -4.46
CA GLU A 95 -14.90 15.73 -5.65
C GLU A 95 -13.87 16.13 -6.71
N THR A 96 -14.19 15.88 -7.97
CA THR A 96 -13.28 16.09 -9.11
C THR A 96 -14.03 16.38 -10.40
N GLN A 97 -13.33 16.99 -11.36
CA GLN A 97 -13.86 17.39 -12.67
C GLN A 97 -13.05 16.81 -13.84
N CYS A 98 -12.34 15.70 -13.64
CA CYS A 98 -11.67 15.02 -14.75
C CYS A 98 -12.69 14.47 -15.77
N ILE A 99 -12.19 14.21 -16.98
CA ILE A 99 -12.97 13.74 -18.13
C ILE A 99 -12.29 12.56 -18.80
N GLY A 100 -12.97 11.93 -19.76
CA GLY A 100 -12.38 10.87 -20.59
C GLY A 100 -11.95 9.64 -19.77
N ALA A 101 -10.77 9.11 -20.08
CA ALA A 101 -10.27 7.88 -19.44
C ALA A 101 -10.09 8.03 -17.93
N GLN A 102 -9.56 9.16 -17.45
CA GLN A 102 -9.39 9.43 -16.01
C GLN A 102 -10.73 9.32 -15.26
N ARG A 103 -11.80 9.87 -15.86
CA ARG A 103 -13.14 9.80 -15.27
C ARG A 103 -13.68 8.39 -15.25
N TYR A 104 -13.51 7.66 -16.35
CA TYR A 104 -13.93 6.26 -16.44
C TYR A 104 -13.28 5.40 -15.35
N PHE A 105 -11.96 5.47 -15.17
CA PHE A 105 -11.25 4.67 -14.15
C PHE A 105 -11.53 5.15 -12.72
N HIS A 106 -11.78 6.45 -12.53
CA HIS A 106 -12.28 6.96 -11.26
C HIS A 106 -13.61 6.32 -10.88
N ASP A 107 -14.61 6.36 -11.77
CA ASP A 107 -15.94 5.80 -11.52
C ASP A 107 -15.88 4.28 -11.30
N ALA A 108 -15.00 3.58 -12.04
CA ALA A 108 -14.73 2.16 -11.86
C ALA A 108 -14.18 1.85 -10.46
N LEU A 109 -13.18 2.61 -9.99
CA LEU A 109 -12.59 2.44 -8.66
C LEU A 109 -13.58 2.79 -7.54
N VAL A 110 -14.37 3.85 -7.69
CA VAL A 110 -15.44 4.21 -6.75
C VAL A 110 -16.45 3.09 -6.59
N THR A 111 -16.85 2.47 -7.71
CA THR A 111 -17.80 1.36 -7.70
C THR A 111 -17.20 0.10 -7.08
N LEU A 112 -15.92 -0.15 -7.33
CA LEU A 112 -15.27 -1.40 -6.96
C LEU A 112 -14.80 -1.41 -5.49
N LEU A 113 -14.16 -0.33 -5.03
CA LEU A 113 -13.50 -0.24 -3.71
C LEU A 113 -14.52 -0.09 -2.57
N ASP A 114 -15.16 -1.19 -2.22
CA ASP A 114 -15.95 -1.36 -1.00
C ASP A 114 -16.08 -2.86 -0.70
N GLY A 115 -16.30 -3.29 0.54
CA GLY A 115 -16.47 -4.70 0.84
C GLY A 115 -15.22 -5.57 0.69
N GLU A 116 -15.41 -6.89 0.59
CA GLU A 116 -14.36 -7.89 0.71
C GLU A 116 -13.72 -8.27 -0.63
N PHE A 117 -12.41 -8.48 -0.60
CA PHE A 117 -11.59 -8.96 -1.69
C PHE A 117 -10.69 -10.10 -1.23
N ALA A 118 -10.54 -11.11 -2.07
CA ALA A 118 -9.43 -12.06 -1.95
C ALA A 118 -8.14 -11.39 -2.44
N VAL A 119 -7.06 -11.63 -1.72
CA VAL A 119 -5.73 -11.09 -2.00
C VAL A 119 -4.87 -12.21 -2.58
N THR A 120 -4.25 -11.94 -3.73
CA THR A 120 -3.16 -12.76 -4.26
C THR A 120 -1.96 -11.84 -4.46
N LYS A 121 -0.87 -12.09 -3.73
CA LYS A 121 0.29 -11.21 -3.68
C LYS A 121 1.58 -11.97 -4.03
N THR A 122 2.48 -11.27 -4.71
CA THR A 122 3.90 -11.60 -4.88
C THR A 122 4.74 -10.40 -4.42
N ASP A 123 6.07 -10.51 -4.49
CA ASP A 123 6.96 -9.40 -4.09
C ASP A 123 6.76 -8.10 -4.89
N LYS A 124 6.23 -8.19 -6.12
CA LYS A 124 6.11 -7.04 -7.03
C LYS A 124 4.68 -6.73 -7.45
N GLU A 125 3.75 -7.65 -7.24
CA GLU A 125 2.40 -7.56 -7.76
C GLU A 125 1.38 -7.99 -6.72
N MET A 126 0.23 -7.35 -6.75
CA MET A 126 -0.92 -7.71 -5.95
C MET A 126 -2.15 -7.73 -6.84
N ARG A 127 -3.01 -8.73 -6.67
CA ARG A 127 -4.35 -8.78 -7.25
C ARG A 127 -5.37 -8.83 -6.13
N LEU A 128 -6.35 -7.93 -6.21
CA LEU A 128 -7.52 -7.89 -5.36
C LEU A 128 -8.70 -8.38 -6.19
N THR A 129 -9.33 -9.50 -5.81
CA THR A 129 -10.49 -10.05 -6.52
C THR A 129 -11.73 -9.94 -5.65
N LYS A 130 -12.76 -9.26 -6.15
CA LYS A 130 -14.00 -8.99 -5.42
C LYS A 130 -14.68 -10.28 -4.98
N GLN A 131 -15.18 -10.31 -3.75
CA GLN A 131 -15.94 -11.44 -3.19
C GLN A 131 -17.44 -11.12 -3.07
N PRO A 132 -18.32 -12.15 -3.20
CA PRO A 132 -17.99 -13.53 -3.59
C PRO A 132 -17.55 -13.62 -5.05
N ALA A 133 -16.54 -14.43 -5.35
CA ALA A 133 -16.03 -14.57 -6.70
C ALA A 133 -17.00 -15.36 -7.60
N GLY A 134 -17.41 -14.74 -8.72
CA GLY A 134 -18.04 -15.40 -9.86
C GLY A 134 -17.02 -15.75 -10.95
N LEU A 135 -17.50 -16.24 -12.11
CA LEU A 135 -16.65 -16.57 -13.26
C LEU A 135 -15.82 -15.37 -13.73
N ASP A 136 -16.46 -14.19 -13.82
CA ASP A 136 -15.86 -12.93 -14.27
C ASP A 136 -15.79 -11.93 -13.10
N ALA A 137 -15.25 -12.38 -11.96
CA ALA A 137 -15.19 -11.55 -10.76
C ALA A 137 -14.36 -10.27 -10.99
N PRO A 138 -14.87 -9.07 -10.63
CA PRO A 138 -14.12 -7.83 -10.73
C PRO A 138 -12.80 -7.91 -9.97
N SER A 139 -11.74 -7.32 -10.53
CA SER A 139 -10.43 -7.34 -9.89
C SER A 139 -9.59 -6.09 -10.14
N ILE A 140 -8.66 -5.82 -9.24
CA ILE A 140 -7.68 -4.75 -9.34
C ILE A 140 -6.30 -5.39 -9.34
N ARG A 141 -5.47 -5.07 -10.33
CA ARG A 141 -4.06 -5.44 -10.34
C ARG A 141 -3.21 -4.23 -9.99
N LEU A 142 -2.35 -4.42 -9.00
CA LEU A 142 -1.41 -3.43 -8.52
C LEU A 142 0.03 -3.92 -8.68
N VAL A 143 0.95 -2.99 -8.88
CA VAL A 143 2.38 -3.23 -8.93
C VAL A 143 3.09 -2.36 -7.88
N ALA A 144 4.07 -2.91 -7.19
CA ALA A 144 4.84 -2.16 -6.21
C ALA A 144 5.68 -1.08 -6.91
N THR A 145 5.56 0.17 -6.48
CA THR A 145 6.45 1.25 -6.90
C THR A 145 7.62 1.26 -5.92
N GLN A 146 8.78 0.75 -6.37
CA GLN A 146 10.01 0.68 -5.59
C GLN A 146 10.61 2.06 -5.31
#